data_AF-A0A502G4K9-F1
#
_entry.id   AF-A0A502G4K9-F1
#
_cell.length_a   1.000
_cell.length_b   1.000
_cell.length_c   1.000
_cell.angle_alpha   90.00
_cell.angle_beta   90.00
_cell.angle_gamma   90.00
#
_symmetry.space_group_name_H-M   'P 1'
#
loop_
_entity.id
_entity.type
_entity.pdbx_description
1 polymer ?
#
loop_
_entity_poly.entity_id
_entity_poly.type
_entity_poly.pdbx_seq_one_letter_code
_entity_poly.pdbx_strand_id
1 'polypeptide(L)'
;MKWFALLTLAAVFSAQASPEMCFNKAGRDYGIDPLLLTAISIQESRMRMDAINNHSAHKTEDVCGMQINSSHYPALRKFDITRERLLKEPCTCIYTGAWVLARNFQAYGKNWDSVGMYNTGPSPKLIKQRRAYANLIKNIYRILVATQMIQNNQITQRDENPLLARSTASANTDAKINNK
;
A
#
# COMPACT_ATOMS: atom_id res chain seq x y z
N MET A 1 -43.16 29.08 28.36
CA MET A 1 -43.26 28.77 26.90
C MET A 1 -42.02 29.32 26.24
N LYS A 2 -41.14 28.61 25.53
CA LYS A 2 -41.01 27.23 25.04
C LYS A 2 -39.49 26.95 24.94
N TRP A 3 -39.12 25.68 25.07
CA TRP A 3 -37.75 25.17 25.08
C TRP A 3 -36.90 25.57 23.87
N PHE A 4 -35.63 25.92 24.10
CA PHE A 4 -34.58 25.87 23.08
C PHE A 4 -34.19 24.41 22.84
N ALA A 5 -34.48 23.91 21.64
CA ALA A 5 -33.97 22.62 21.19
C ALA A 5 -32.50 22.77 20.76
N LEU A 6 -31.58 22.14 21.49
CA LEU A 6 -30.19 22.01 21.07
C LEU A 6 -30.08 20.83 20.09
N LEU A 7 -29.84 21.13 18.82
CA LEU A 7 -29.51 20.15 17.78
C LEU A 7 -28.04 19.76 17.91
N THR A 8 -27.74 18.61 18.50
CA THR A 8 -26.39 18.03 18.52
C THR A 8 -26.09 17.37 17.18
N LEU A 9 -25.33 18.06 16.32
CA LEU A 9 -24.77 17.50 15.09
C LEU A 9 -23.59 16.59 15.45
N ALA A 10 -23.82 15.28 15.52
CA ALA A 10 -22.75 14.30 15.69
C ALA A 10 -22.00 14.14 14.36
N ALA A 11 -20.84 14.79 14.22
CA ALA A 11 -19.95 14.59 13.09
C ALA A 11 -19.28 13.20 13.20
N VAL A 12 -19.73 12.26 12.37
CA VAL A 12 -19.10 10.93 12.25
C VAL A 12 -17.86 11.08 11.37
N PHE A 13 -16.71 11.35 11.99
CA PHE A 13 -15.42 11.32 11.29
C PHE A 13 -15.10 9.87 10.91
N SER A 14 -15.30 9.54 9.63
CA SER A 14 -14.81 8.27 9.08
C SER A 14 -13.30 8.36 8.93
N ALA A 15 -12.56 7.74 9.86
CA ALA A 15 -11.10 7.66 9.81
C ALA A 15 -10.68 6.78 8.62
N GLN A 16 -10.41 7.40 7.48
CA GLN A 16 -9.81 6.70 6.36
C GLN A 16 -8.34 6.43 6.67
N ALA A 17 -7.98 5.15 6.74
CA ALA A 17 -6.60 4.73 6.90
C ALA A 17 -5.76 5.27 5.73
N SER A 18 -4.62 5.90 6.04
CA SER A 18 -3.66 6.25 4.99
C SER A 18 -3.11 4.98 4.34
N PRO A 19 -2.83 4.97 3.03
CA PRO A 19 -2.25 3.82 2.35
C PRO A 19 -0.97 3.29 3.02
N GLU A 20 -0.11 4.17 3.53
CA GLU A 20 1.09 3.82 4.29
C GLU A 20 0.78 2.94 5.52
N MET A 21 -0.28 3.26 6.26
CA MET A 21 -0.70 2.42 7.39
C MET A 21 -1.17 1.04 6.91
N CYS A 22 -1.85 0.99 5.76
CA CYS A 22 -2.32 -0.26 5.17
C CYS A 22 -1.14 -1.16 4.71
N PHE A 23 -0.11 -0.61 4.07
CA PHE A 23 1.10 -1.37 3.67
C PHE A 23 1.79 -1.97 4.88
N ASN A 24 1.98 -1.18 5.93
CA ASN A 24 2.59 -1.66 7.17
C ASN A 24 1.77 -2.77 7.83
N LYS A 25 0.43 -2.62 7.89
CA LYS A 25 -0.43 -3.63 8.49
C LYS A 25 -0.47 -4.91 7.66
N ALA A 26 -0.64 -4.81 6.34
CA ALA A 26 -0.66 -5.96 5.44
C ALA A 26 0.69 -6.71 5.46
N GLY A 27 1.80 -5.97 5.45
CA GLY A 27 3.13 -6.55 5.54
C GLY A 27 3.34 -7.36 6.82
N ARG A 28 2.93 -6.81 7.98
CA ARG A 28 2.95 -7.54 9.25
C ARG A 28 2.08 -8.80 9.21
N ASP A 29 0.82 -8.67 8.80
CA ASP A 29 -0.15 -9.77 8.85
C ASP A 29 0.23 -10.94 7.91
N TYR A 30 0.84 -10.65 6.75
CA TYR A 30 1.28 -11.66 5.79
C TYR A 30 2.77 -12.06 5.92
N GLY A 31 3.53 -11.43 6.81
CA GLY A 31 4.97 -11.65 6.94
C GLY A 31 5.73 -11.29 5.65
N ILE A 32 5.39 -10.16 5.05
CA ILE A 32 5.98 -9.57 3.84
C ILE A 32 6.50 -8.19 4.20
N ASP A 33 7.70 -7.82 3.74
CA ASP A 33 8.21 -6.47 3.98
C ASP A 33 7.24 -5.42 3.38
N PRO A 34 6.76 -4.43 4.16
CA PRO A 34 5.89 -3.37 3.66
C PRO A 34 6.46 -2.65 2.44
N LEU A 35 7.78 -2.42 2.39
CA LEU A 35 8.42 -1.76 1.26
C LEU A 35 8.40 -2.61 -0.02
N LEU A 36 8.33 -3.93 0.09
CA LEU A 36 8.14 -4.80 -1.07
C LEU A 36 6.73 -4.65 -1.63
N LEU A 37 5.71 -4.55 -0.78
CA LEU A 37 4.33 -4.27 -1.20
C LEU A 37 4.21 -2.87 -1.82
N THR A 38 4.86 -1.87 -1.22
CA THR A 38 4.95 -0.52 -1.79
C THR A 38 5.64 -0.52 -3.15
N ALA A 39 6.75 -1.26 -3.31
CA ALA A 39 7.44 -1.38 -4.59
C ALA A 39 6.54 -1.96 -5.70
N ILE A 40 5.73 -2.96 -5.36
CA ILE A 40 4.72 -3.52 -6.28
C ILE A 40 3.68 -2.45 -6.63
N SER A 41 3.09 -1.75 -5.66
CA SER A 41 2.09 -0.71 -5.95
C SER A 41 2.63 0.45 -6.80
N ILE A 42 3.89 0.84 -6.59
CA ILE A 42 4.57 1.83 -7.44
C ILE A 42 4.65 1.33 -8.88
N GLN A 43 5.08 0.08 -9.08
CA GLN A 43 5.21 -0.50 -10.41
C GLN A 43 3.85 -0.68 -11.11
N GLU A 44 2.84 -1.10 -10.35
CA GLU A 44 1.51 -1.43 -10.88
C GLU A 44 0.71 -0.18 -11.26
N SER A 45 0.71 0.86 -10.42
CA SER A 45 -0.17 2.01 -10.64
C SER A 45 0.44 3.36 -10.31
N ARG A 46 1.73 3.41 -9.92
CA ARG A 46 2.36 4.60 -9.34
C ARG A 46 1.61 5.08 -8.08
N MET A 47 1.20 4.13 -7.23
CA MET A 47 0.46 4.38 -5.98
C MET A 47 -0.96 4.95 -6.17
N ARG A 48 -1.50 4.89 -7.39
CA ARG A 48 -2.87 5.37 -7.69
C ARG A 48 -3.90 4.32 -7.30
N MET A 49 -4.60 4.55 -6.19
CA MET A 49 -5.51 3.57 -5.56
C MET A 49 -6.81 3.31 -6.32
N ASP A 50 -7.20 4.21 -7.22
CA ASP A 50 -8.40 4.11 -8.07
C ASP A 50 -8.07 3.66 -9.51
N ALA A 51 -6.87 3.10 -9.73
CA ALA A 51 -6.42 2.70 -11.05
C ALA A 51 -7.28 1.59 -11.67
N ILE A 52 -7.55 1.71 -12.96
CA ILE A 52 -8.26 0.71 -13.75
C ILE A 52 -7.50 0.53 -15.06
N ASN A 53 -7.22 -0.73 -15.42
CA ASN A 53 -6.62 -1.10 -16.68
C ASN A 53 -7.45 -2.20 -17.35
N ASN A 54 -7.91 -1.94 -18.57
CA ASN A 54 -8.75 -2.84 -19.35
C ASN A 54 -7.98 -3.57 -20.48
N HIS A 55 -6.65 -3.42 -20.53
CA HIS A 55 -5.82 -3.91 -21.63
C HIS A 55 -5.27 -5.33 -21.43
N SER A 56 -5.88 -6.18 -20.59
CA SER A 56 -5.37 -7.55 -20.46
C SER A 56 -5.70 -8.38 -21.71
N ALA A 57 -4.75 -9.23 -22.12
CA ALA A 57 -4.89 -10.12 -23.28
C ALA A 57 -6.04 -11.14 -23.16
N HIS A 58 -6.63 -11.29 -21.96
CA HIS A 58 -7.65 -12.29 -21.66
C HIS A 58 -9.04 -11.69 -21.41
N LYS A 59 -9.28 -10.43 -21.83
CA LYS A 59 -10.53 -9.70 -21.54
C LYS A 59 -10.82 -9.55 -20.03
N THR A 60 -9.79 -9.65 -19.21
CA THR A 60 -9.82 -9.32 -17.78
C THR A 60 -9.46 -7.84 -17.57
N GLU A 61 -9.93 -7.26 -16.47
CA GLU A 61 -9.45 -5.96 -15.98
C GLU A 61 -8.51 -6.13 -14.79
N ASP A 62 -7.66 -5.13 -14.57
CA ASP A 62 -6.84 -4.97 -13.37
C ASP A 62 -7.27 -3.67 -12.66
N VAL A 63 -7.56 -3.78 -11.36
CA VAL A 63 -8.11 -2.65 -10.60
C VAL A 63 -7.28 -2.30 -9.37
N CYS A 64 -7.46 -1.08 -8.90
CA CYS A 64 -6.85 -0.46 -7.74
C CYS A 64 -5.32 -0.29 -7.81
N GLY A 65 -4.74 0.25 -6.74
CA GLY A 65 -3.31 0.53 -6.61
C GLY A 65 -2.37 -0.67 -6.63
N MET A 66 -2.92 -1.88 -6.53
CA MET A 66 -2.19 -3.15 -6.62
C MET A 66 -2.48 -3.90 -7.93
N GLN A 67 -3.26 -3.30 -8.84
CA GLN A 67 -3.68 -3.87 -10.13
C GLN A 67 -4.17 -5.32 -10.00
N ILE A 68 -5.13 -5.54 -9.11
CA ILE A 68 -5.71 -6.86 -8.87
C ILE A 68 -6.50 -7.29 -10.09
N ASN A 69 -6.05 -8.37 -10.72
CA ASN A 69 -6.72 -8.94 -11.87
C ASN A 69 -8.07 -9.57 -11.50
N SER A 70 -9.09 -9.31 -12.32
CA SER A 70 -10.45 -9.83 -12.18
C SER A 70 -10.57 -11.36 -12.17
N SER A 71 -9.57 -12.10 -12.65
CA SER A 71 -9.50 -13.56 -12.49
C SER A 71 -9.48 -14.01 -11.02
N HIS A 72 -9.08 -13.15 -10.09
CA HIS A 72 -9.13 -13.44 -8.66
C HIS A 72 -10.52 -13.24 -8.04
N TYR A 73 -11.44 -12.53 -8.69
CA TYR A 73 -12.73 -12.16 -8.09
C TYR A 73 -13.54 -13.36 -7.55
N PRO A 74 -13.59 -14.54 -8.21
CA PRO A 74 -14.29 -15.70 -7.64
C PRO A 74 -13.76 -16.15 -6.29
N ALA A 75 -12.45 -16.05 -6.06
CA ALA A 75 -11.85 -16.35 -4.76
C ALA A 75 -12.10 -15.22 -3.76
N LEU A 76 -12.00 -13.97 -4.20
CA LEU A 76 -12.13 -12.77 -3.36
C LEU A 76 -13.55 -12.56 -2.81
N ARG A 77 -14.58 -12.99 -3.55
CA ARG A 77 -15.97 -12.96 -3.06
C ARG A 77 -16.18 -13.70 -1.73
N LYS A 78 -15.37 -14.71 -1.44
CA LYS A 78 -15.43 -15.45 -0.16
C LYS A 78 -15.04 -14.60 1.05
N PHE A 79 -14.35 -13.48 0.81
CA PHE A 79 -13.94 -12.50 1.81
C PHE A 79 -14.76 -11.21 1.73
N ASP A 80 -15.88 -11.23 1.00
CA ASP A 80 -16.70 -10.04 0.70
C ASP A 80 -15.92 -8.91 0.00
N ILE A 81 -14.84 -9.26 -0.72
CA ILE A 81 -14.04 -8.30 -1.48
C ILE A 81 -14.61 -8.21 -2.90
N THR A 82 -15.13 -7.04 -3.24
CA THR A 82 -15.71 -6.73 -4.55
C THR A 82 -14.83 -5.75 -5.34
N ARG A 83 -15.06 -5.64 -6.65
CA ARG A 83 -14.43 -4.63 -7.52
C ARG A 83 -14.58 -3.21 -6.95
N GLU A 84 -15.78 -2.89 -6.48
CA GLU A 84 -16.08 -1.57 -5.92
C GLU A 84 -15.25 -1.30 -4.65
N ARG A 85 -15.19 -2.28 -3.74
CA ARG A 85 -14.37 -2.16 -2.53
C ARG A 85 -12.88 -2.04 -2.86
N LEU A 86 -12.38 -2.79 -3.85
CA LEU A 86 -11.00 -2.65 -4.32
C LEU A 86 -10.68 -1.22 -4.78
N LEU A 87 -11.62 -0.55 -5.46
CA LEU A 87 -11.42 0.82 -5.96
C LEU A 87 -11.66 1.91 -4.91
N LYS A 88 -12.51 1.67 -3.91
CA LYS A 88 -12.89 2.67 -2.88
C LYS A 88 -12.09 2.56 -1.60
N GLU A 89 -11.57 1.37 -1.26
CA GLU A 89 -10.91 1.10 0.03
C GLU A 89 -9.43 0.78 -0.19
N PRO A 90 -8.50 1.73 0.06
CA PRO A 90 -7.06 1.52 -0.15
C PRO A 90 -6.51 0.31 0.62
N CYS A 91 -6.95 0.11 1.86
CA CYS A 91 -6.55 -1.05 2.65
C CYS A 91 -7.00 -2.36 2.00
N THR A 92 -8.23 -2.45 1.49
CA THR A 92 -8.73 -3.65 0.82
C THR A 92 -7.93 -3.95 -0.45
N CYS A 93 -7.58 -2.92 -1.23
CA CYS A 93 -6.66 -3.06 -2.36
C CYS A 93 -5.29 -3.64 -1.95
N ILE A 94 -4.65 -3.04 -0.95
CA ILE A 94 -3.30 -3.41 -0.50
C ILE A 94 -3.28 -4.81 0.12
N TYR A 95 -4.26 -5.15 0.97
CA TYR A 95 -4.40 -6.49 1.54
C TYR A 95 -4.63 -7.55 0.49
N THR A 96 -5.40 -7.23 -0.55
CA THR A 96 -5.63 -8.16 -1.66
C THR A 96 -4.35 -8.41 -2.44
N GLY A 97 -3.54 -7.38 -2.69
CA GLY A 97 -2.23 -7.56 -3.31
C GLY A 97 -1.28 -8.39 -2.44
N ALA A 98 -1.24 -8.12 -1.14
CA ALA A 98 -0.47 -8.94 -0.21
C ALA A 98 -0.94 -10.41 -0.18
N TRP A 99 -2.25 -10.64 -0.24
CA TRP A 99 -2.83 -11.98 -0.36
C TRP A 99 -2.39 -12.71 -1.63
N VAL A 100 -2.39 -12.04 -2.80
CA VAL A 100 -1.89 -12.62 -4.06
C VAL A 100 -0.42 -13.02 -3.92
N LEU A 101 0.42 -12.11 -3.41
CA LEU A 101 1.85 -12.37 -3.24
C LEU A 101 2.13 -13.49 -2.22
N ALA A 102 1.41 -13.51 -1.11
CA ALA A 102 1.51 -14.55 -0.09
C ALA A 102 1.17 -15.94 -0.65
N ARG A 103 0.17 -16.04 -1.53
CA ARG A 103 -0.16 -17.29 -2.21
C ARG A 103 0.95 -17.77 -3.14
N ASN A 104 1.62 -16.85 -3.85
CA ASN A 104 2.79 -17.20 -4.65
C ASN A 104 3.92 -17.73 -3.76
N PHE A 105 4.20 -17.05 -2.65
CA PHE A 105 5.23 -17.49 -1.69
C PHE A 105 4.89 -18.85 -1.05
N GLN A 106 3.62 -19.10 -0.73
CA GLN A 106 3.18 -20.37 -0.18
C GLN A 106 3.39 -21.51 -1.18
N ALA A 107 3.10 -21.28 -2.46
CA ALA A 107 3.16 -22.31 -3.50
C ALA A 107 4.58 -22.53 -4.06
N TYR A 108 5.41 -21.50 -4.13
CA TYR A 108 6.69 -21.52 -4.86
C TYR A 108 7.90 -21.01 -4.06
N GLY A 109 7.70 -20.69 -2.77
CA GLY A 109 8.74 -20.20 -1.87
C GLY A 109 8.96 -18.69 -1.93
N LYS A 110 9.58 -18.13 -0.88
CA LYS A 110 9.93 -16.70 -0.81
C LYS A 110 11.18 -16.42 -1.66
N ASN A 111 10.99 -16.06 -2.93
CA ASN A 111 12.06 -15.75 -3.88
C ASN A 111 11.59 -14.74 -4.95
N TRP A 112 12.55 -14.19 -5.71
CA TRP A 112 12.27 -13.19 -6.74
C TRP A 112 11.41 -13.72 -7.90
N ASP A 113 11.52 -15.00 -8.25
CA ASP A 113 10.65 -15.58 -9.27
C ASP A 113 9.18 -15.55 -8.81
N SER A 114 8.91 -15.82 -7.53
CA SER A 114 7.56 -15.74 -6.94
C SER A 114 7.02 -14.32 -6.85
N VAL A 115 7.89 -13.32 -6.68
CA VAL A 115 7.52 -11.89 -6.86
C VAL A 115 7.17 -11.64 -8.33
N GLY A 116 7.95 -12.15 -9.27
CA GLY A 116 7.68 -12.08 -10.72
C GLY A 116 6.36 -12.70 -11.14
N MET A 117 5.92 -13.75 -10.44
CA MET A 117 4.64 -14.43 -10.69
C MET A 117 3.44 -13.55 -10.33
N TYR A 118 3.61 -12.45 -9.59
CA TYR A 118 2.53 -11.51 -9.30
C TYR A 118 1.89 -10.98 -10.59
N ASN A 119 2.73 -10.59 -11.56
CA ASN A 119 2.28 -10.11 -12.88
C ASN A 119 1.95 -11.27 -13.84
N THR A 120 2.79 -12.30 -13.88
CA THR A 120 2.76 -13.30 -14.97
C THR A 120 2.04 -14.61 -14.63
N GLY A 121 1.79 -14.88 -13.35
CA GLY A 121 1.40 -16.20 -12.88
C GLY A 121 2.48 -17.28 -13.05
N PRO A 122 2.15 -18.55 -12.76
CA PRO A 122 3.14 -19.62 -12.62
C PRO A 122 3.56 -20.29 -13.93
N SER A 123 2.95 -19.93 -15.07
CA SER A 123 3.24 -20.56 -16.38
C SER A 123 4.74 -20.58 -16.72
N PRO A 124 5.34 -21.75 -16.98
CA PRO A 124 6.76 -21.85 -17.34
C PRO A 124 7.13 -21.07 -18.62
N LYS A 125 6.16 -20.89 -19.53
CA LYS A 125 6.34 -20.15 -20.78
C LYS A 125 6.65 -18.66 -20.56
N LEU A 126 6.37 -18.13 -19.37
CA LEU A 126 6.51 -16.70 -19.05
C LEU A 126 7.75 -16.38 -18.21
N ILE A 127 8.72 -17.28 -18.13
CA ILE A 127 9.91 -17.10 -17.28
C ILE A 127 10.70 -15.82 -17.59
N LYS A 128 10.77 -15.40 -18.87
CA LYS A 128 11.47 -14.19 -19.28
C LYS A 128 10.75 -12.94 -18.74
N GLN A 129 9.43 -12.86 -18.93
CA GLN A 129 8.60 -11.75 -18.45
C GLN A 129 8.59 -11.69 -16.92
N ARG A 130 8.49 -12.86 -16.27
CA ARG A 130 8.55 -13.01 -14.81
C ARG A 130 9.81 -12.40 -14.23
N ARG A 131 10.98 -12.78 -14.78
CA ARG A 131 12.28 -12.28 -14.31
C ARG A 131 12.47 -10.80 -14.61
N ALA A 132 11.99 -10.33 -15.76
CA ALA A 132 12.01 -8.90 -16.09
C ALA A 132 11.22 -8.08 -15.06
N TYR A 133 9.98 -8.50 -14.75
CA TYR A 133 9.16 -7.85 -13.73
C TYR A 133 9.78 -7.94 -12.34
N ALA A 134 10.28 -9.10 -11.93
CA ALA A 134 10.95 -9.27 -10.64
C ALA A 134 12.15 -8.32 -10.47
N ASN A 135 12.92 -8.10 -11.54
CA ASN A 135 14.04 -7.14 -11.52
C ASN A 135 13.56 -5.70 -11.36
N LEU A 136 12.45 -5.30 -11.99
CA LEU A 136 11.84 -3.98 -11.78
C LEU A 136 11.48 -3.78 -10.31
N ILE A 137 10.76 -4.74 -9.72
CA ILE A 137 10.38 -4.68 -8.30
C ILE A 137 11.60 -4.64 -7.39
N LYS A 138 12.63 -5.46 -7.68
CA LYS A 138 13.88 -5.49 -6.91
C LYS A 138 14.59 -4.13 -6.91
N ASN A 139 14.59 -3.43 -8.04
CA ASN A 139 15.23 -2.12 -8.15
C ASN A 139 14.47 -1.06 -7.33
N ILE A 140 13.14 -1.02 -7.46
CA ILE A 140 12.29 -0.10 -6.68
C ILE A 140 12.46 -0.39 -5.17
N TYR A 141 12.37 -1.66 -4.78
CA TYR A 141 12.53 -2.09 -3.38
C TYR A 141 13.87 -1.65 -2.78
N ARG A 142 14.97 -1.80 -3.52
CA ARG A 142 16.30 -1.35 -3.07
C ARG A 142 16.37 0.15 -2.84
N ILE A 143 15.75 0.94 -3.70
CA ILE A 143 15.66 2.39 -3.54
C ILE A 143 14.89 2.71 -2.27
N LEU A 144 13.71 2.11 -2.08
CA LEU A 144 12.88 2.33 -0.89
C LEU A 144 13.61 1.99 0.41
N VAL A 145 14.30 0.85 0.45
CA VAL A 145 15.11 0.44 1.62
C VAL A 145 16.21 1.45 1.90
N ALA A 146 16.95 1.88 0.88
CA ALA A 146 18.02 2.87 1.05
C ALA A 146 17.46 4.23 1.54
N THR A 147 16.34 4.68 0.98
CA THR A 147 15.66 5.92 1.40
C THR A 147 15.21 5.83 2.85
N GLN A 148 14.60 4.71 3.27
CA GLN A 148 14.17 4.51 4.64
C GLN A 148 15.36 4.51 5.61
N MET A 149 16.48 3.85 5.25
CA MET A 149 17.71 3.86 6.05
C MET A 149 18.25 5.29 6.26
N ILE A 150 18.30 6.10 5.20
CA ILE A 150 18.75 7.49 5.28
C ILE A 150 17.83 8.30 6.20
N GLN A 151 16.51 8.16 6.05
CA GLN A 151 15.55 8.88 6.88
C GLN A 151 15.69 8.52 8.36
N ASN A 152 15.83 7.22 8.68
CA ASN A 152 16.00 6.75 10.05
C ASN A 152 17.30 7.26 10.68
N ASN A 153 18.39 7.30 9.90
CA ASN A 153 19.66 7.86 10.38
C ASN A 153 19.54 9.37 10.66
N GLN A 154 18.84 10.12 9.82
CA GLN A 154 18.60 11.56 10.03
C GLN A 154 17.73 11.83 11.26
N ILE A 155 16.76 10.96 11.56
CA ILE A 155 15.96 11.03 12.79
C ILE A 155 16.84 10.76 14.00
N THR A 156 17.60 9.66 13.98
CA THR A 156 18.52 9.28 15.06
C THR A 156 19.53 10.40 15.38
N GLN A 157 20.16 10.98 14.36
CA GLN A 157 21.11 12.10 14.52
C GLN A 157 20.47 13.38 15.07
N ARG A 158 19.16 13.60 14.85
CA ARG A 158 18.43 14.74 15.43
C ARG A 158 18.09 14.52 16.89
N ASP A 159 17.67 13.31 17.23
CA ASP A 159 17.29 12.96 18.61
C ASP A 159 18.52 12.95 19.54
N GLU A 160 19.71 12.63 19.00
CA GLU A 160 20.99 12.64 19.72
C GLU A 160 21.66 14.03 19.79
N ASN A 161 21.17 15.04 19.07
CA ASN A 161 21.73 16.40 19.07
C ASN A 161 20.83 17.43 19.81
N PRO A 162 21.14 17.80 21.07
CA PRO A 162 20.33 18.69 21.89
C PRO A 162 20.11 20.10 21.30
N LEU A 163 21.00 20.56 20.42
CA LEU A 163 20.92 21.89 19.80
C LEU A 163 19.92 21.92 18.62
N LEU A 164 19.72 20.80 17.92
CA LEU A 164 18.73 20.69 16.83
C LEU A 164 17.35 20.26 17.35
N ALA A 165 17.28 19.49 18.44
CA ALA A 165 16.02 19.10 19.07
C ALA A 165 15.19 20.33 19.54
N ARG A 166 15.85 21.40 20.00
CA ARG A 166 15.20 22.60 20.57
C ARG A 166 14.51 23.51 19.54
N SER A 167 14.86 23.44 18.24
CA SER A 167 14.24 24.28 17.20
C SER A 167 12.84 23.77 16.78
N THR A 168 12.60 22.47 16.87
CA THR A 168 11.32 21.85 16.48
C THR A 168 10.22 22.04 17.52
N ALA A 169 10.58 22.19 18.80
CA ALA A 169 9.63 22.54 19.86
C ALA A 169 9.08 23.98 19.69
N SER A 170 9.87 24.89 19.11
CA SER A 170 9.43 26.27 18.85
C SER A 170 8.51 26.39 17.62
N ALA A 171 8.75 25.59 16.57
CA ALA A 171 7.95 25.63 15.34
C ALA A 171 6.51 25.09 15.51
N ASN A 172 6.25 24.27 16.54
CA ASN A 172 4.91 23.77 16.86
C ASN A 172 4.08 24.72 17.76
N THR A 173 4.68 25.77 18.29
CA THR A 173 3.96 26.82 19.04
C THR A 173 3.42 27.94 18.16
N ASP A 174 4.04 28.20 17.00
CA ASP A 174 3.62 29.29 16.10
C ASP A 174 2.39 28.93 15.24
N ALA A 175 2.07 27.65 15.08
CA ALA A 175 0.85 27.21 14.40
C ALA A 175 -0.44 27.34 15.24
N LYS A 176 -0.34 27.71 16.54
CA LYS A 176 -1.49 27.89 17.44
C LYS A 176 -1.97 29.33 17.62
N ILE A 177 -1.31 30.32 17.01
CA ILE A 177 -1.64 31.75 17.21
C ILE A 177 -2.49 32.34 16.07
N ASN A 178 -2.55 31.71 14.89
CA ASN A 178 -3.27 32.26 13.72
C ASN A 178 -4.61 31.58 13.43
N ASN A 179 -5.44 31.39 14.45
CA ASN A 179 -6.87 31.14 14.23
C ASN A 179 -7.68 31.84 15.33
N LYS A 180 -7.90 33.14 15.15
CA LYS A 180 -8.87 33.95 15.88
C LYS A 180 -9.67 34.77 14.88
#